data_AF-A0A6V7M463-F1
#
_entry.id   AF-A0A6V7M463-F1
#
_cell.length_a   1.000
_cell.length_b   1.000
_cell.length_c   1.000
_cell.angle_alpha   90.00
_cell.angle_beta   90.00
_cell.angle_gamma   90.00
#
_symmetry.space_group_name_H-M   'P 1'
#
loop_
_entity.id
_entity.type
_entity.pdbx_description
1 polymer ?
#
loop_
_entity_poly.entity_id
_entity_poly.type
_entity_poly.pdbx_seq_one_letter_code
_entity_poly.pdbx_strand_id
1 'polypeptide(L)' 'VYNPNLYGYAINDSFTHQPASRFNVGESAAMSKDLPYMAQNLVNRMKNDPNVDIKNHWK' A
#
# COMPACT_ATOMS: atom_id res chain seq x y z
N VAL A 1 18.95 -2.93 -10.10
CA VAL A 1 18.35 -2.13 -11.19
C VAL A 1 17.14 -1.40 -10.62
N TYR A 2 17.02 -0.10 -10.86
CA TYR A 2 15.92 0.75 -10.38
C TYR A 2 14.77 0.75 -11.39
N ASN A 3 13.52 0.61 -10.93
CA ASN A 3 12.33 0.74 -11.78
C ASN A 3 11.61 2.06 -11.45
N PRO A 4 11.78 3.13 -12.25
CA PRO A 4 11.09 4.40 -12.02
C PRO A 4 9.57 4.31 -12.19
N ASN A 5 9.07 3.28 -12.87
CA ASN A 5 7.64 3.08 -13.12
C ASN A 5 6.96 2.21 -12.04
N LEU A 6 7.64 1.94 -10.92
CA LEU A 6 7.04 1.19 -9.82
C LEU A 6 5.87 1.99 -9.25
N TYR A 7 4.68 1.41 -9.21
CA TYR A 7 3.50 2.05 -8.63
C TYR A 7 3.26 1.58 -7.20
N GLY A 8 2.65 2.44 -6.37
CA GLY A 8 2.19 2.07 -5.03
C GLY A 8 3.10 2.51 -3.86
N TYR A 9 4.28 3.09 -4.13
CA TYR A 9 5.14 3.68 -3.10
C TYR A 9 4.58 5.02 -2.59
N ALA A 10 4.91 5.37 -1.35
CA ALA A 10 4.50 6.66 -0.76
C ALA A 10 5.24 7.81 -1.45
N ILE A 11 4.48 8.84 -1.86
CA ILE A 11 5.03 9.95 -2.67
C ILE A 11 5.44 11.18 -1.85
N ASN A 12 5.11 11.22 -0.56
CA ASN A 12 5.47 12.27 0.41
C ASN A 12 5.39 11.71 1.84
N ASP A 13 5.94 12.45 2.80
CA ASP A 13 5.70 12.24 4.22
C ASP A 13 4.20 12.27 4.49
N SER A 14 3.64 11.12 4.83
CA SER A 14 2.20 10.95 4.96
C SER A 14 1.84 9.84 5.94
N PHE A 15 0.72 10.06 6.63
CA PHE A 15 0.07 9.04 7.44
C PHE A 15 -0.68 8.06 6.55
N THR A 16 -0.90 6.86 7.08
CA THR A 16 -1.56 5.76 6.36
C THR A 16 -2.94 6.12 5.83
N HIS A 17 -3.69 7.02 6.48
CA HIS A 17 -5.01 7.46 6.02
C HIS A 17 -4.96 8.53 4.91
N GLN A 18 -3.79 9.10 4.61
CA GLN A 18 -3.64 10.13 3.59
C GLN A 18 -3.42 9.49 2.21
N PRO A 19 -3.97 10.06 1.12
CA PRO A 19 -3.82 9.53 -0.23
C PRO A 19 -2.36 9.40 -0.69
N ALA A 20 -1.47 10.25 -0.17
CA ALA A 20 -0.04 10.23 -0.49
C ALA A 20 0.68 8.96 0.01
N SER A 21 0.11 8.23 0.97
CA SER A 21 0.67 6.97 1.47
C SER A 21 0.54 5.82 0.45
N ARG A 22 -0.38 5.93 -0.52
CA ARG A 22 -0.67 4.89 -1.51
C ARG A 22 -0.91 3.53 -0.83
N PHE A 23 -0.05 2.54 -1.09
CA PHE A 23 -0.13 1.20 -0.52
C PHE A 23 0.75 1.02 0.73
N ASN A 24 1.42 2.08 1.19
CA ASN A 24 2.06 2.07 2.49
C ASN A 24 1.00 2.15 3.60
N VAL A 25 0.81 1.01 4.27
CA VAL A 25 -0.13 0.86 5.39
C VAL A 25 0.60 0.69 6.73
N GLY A 26 1.92 0.87 6.77
CA GLY A 26 2.71 0.77 7.98
C GLY A 26 2.46 1.95 8.91
N GLU A 27 1.89 1.67 10.08
CA GLU A 27 1.65 2.69 11.10
C GLU A 27 2.79 2.75 12.11
N SER A 28 3.15 3.97 12.51
CA SER A 28 4.13 4.17 13.57
C SER A 28 3.61 3.56 14.87
N ALA A 29 4.47 2.81 15.57
CA ALA A 29 4.13 2.05 16.78
C ALA A 29 3.13 0.89 16.59
N ALA A 30 2.78 0.50 15.36
CA ALA A 30 2.05 -0.74 15.13
C ALA A 30 2.87 -1.96 15.59
N MET A 31 2.17 -2.93 16.18
CA MET A 31 2.75 -4.19 16.62
C MET A 31 2.39 -5.32 15.65
N SER A 32 3.05 -6.48 15.80
CA SER A 32 2.74 -7.67 14.99
C SER A 32 1.28 -8.09 15.03
N LYS A 33 0.56 -7.81 16.13
CA LYS A 33 -0.88 -8.09 16.25
C LYS A 33 -1.74 -7.25 15.31
N ASP A 34 -1.23 -6.12 14.81
CA ASP A 34 -1.93 -5.19 13.92
C ASP A 34 -1.70 -5.56 12.44
N LEU A 35 -0.77 -6.49 12.14
CA LEU A 35 -0.48 -6.96 10.79
C LEU A 35 -1.71 -7.49 10.04
N PRO A 36 -2.63 -8.28 10.64
CA PRO A 36 -3.83 -8.73 9.94
C PRO A 36 -4.70 -7.57 9.45
N TYR A 37 -4.84 -6.52 10.28
CA TYR A 37 -5.57 -5.31 9.91
C TYR A 37 -4.87 -4.56 8.77
N MET A 38 -3.56 -4.34 8.88
CA MET A 38 -2.78 -3.67 7.82
C MET A 38 -2.84 -4.45 6.49
N ALA A 39 -2.74 -5.77 6.53
CA ALA A 39 -2.87 -6.63 5.35
C ALA A 39 -4.27 -6.51 4.71
N GLN A 40 -5.33 -6.52 5.51
CA GLN A 40 -6.68 -6.33 5.00
C GLN A 40 -6.88 -4.95 4.39
N ASN A 41 -6.34 -3.89 5.02
CA ASN A 41 -6.37 -2.53 4.50
C ASN A 41 -5.65 -2.43 3.15
N LEU A 42 -4.45 -3.01 3.04
CA LEU A 42 -3.69 -3.07 1.79
C LEU A 42 -4.47 -3.75 0.67
N VAL A 43 -5.01 -4.94 0.92
CA VAL A 43 -5.80 -5.68 -0.08
C VAL A 43 -7.02 -4.88 -0.53
N ASN A 44 -7.71 -4.21 0.40
CA ASN A 44 -8.86 -3.38 0.06
C ASN A 44 -8.46 -2.18 -0.80
N ARG A 45 -7.33 -1.52 -0.52
CA ARG A 45 -6.82 -0.42 -1.36
C ARG A 45 -6.48 -0.90 -2.75
N MET A 46 -5.75 -2.01 -2.86
CA MET A 46 -5.35 -2.56 -4.16
C MET A 46 -6.56 -2.98 -4.99
N LYS A 47 -7.60 -3.55 -4.39
CA LYS A 47 -8.85 -3.91 -5.10
C LYS A 47 -9.65 -2.70 -5.58
N ASN A 48 -9.54 -1.57 -4.88
CA ASN A 48 -10.28 -0.34 -5.20
C ASN A 48 -9.49 0.63 -6.08
N ASP A 49 -8.21 0.36 -6.36
CA ASP A 49 -7.39 1.23 -7.20
C ASP A 49 -7.53 0.82 -8.68
N PRO A 50 -8.02 1.72 -9.57
CA PRO A 50 -8.20 1.41 -10.98
C PRO A 50 -6.89 1.14 -11.73
N ASN A 51 -5.74 1.54 -11.16
CA ASN A 51 -4.42 1.29 -11.73
C ASN A 51 -3.83 -0.06 -11.30
N VAL A 52 -4.58 -0.86 -10.52
CA VAL A 52 -4.14 -2.17 -10.05
C VAL A 52 -4.95 -3.27 -10.71
N ASP A 53 -4.26 -4.10 -11.48
CA ASP A 53 -4.74 -5.40 -11.90
C ASP A 53 -4.24 -6.47 -10.93
N ILE A 54 -5.07 -6.82 -9.94
CA ILE A 54 -4.76 -7.85 -8.93
C ILE A 54 -4.35 -9.18 -9.56
N LYS A 55 -4.82 -9.51 -10.78
CA LYS A 55 -4.56 -10.80 -11.43
C LYS A 55 -3.33 -10.80 -12.32
N ASN A 56 -2.78 -9.64 -12.69
CA ASN A 56 -1.66 -9.54 -13.64
C ASN A 56 -0.48 -8.72 -13.12
N HIS A 57 -0.67 -7.85 -12.12
CA HIS A 57 0.41 -7.04 -11.54
C HIS A 57 1.23 -7.79 -10.48
N TRP A 58 0.75 -8.95 -10.03
CA TRP A 58 1.56 -9.85 -9.23
C TRP A 58 2.60 -10.56 -10.12
N LYS A 59 3.78 -10.78 -9.54
CA LYS A 59 4.87 -11.59 -10.09
C LYS A 59 5.17 -12.71 -9.11
#